data_AF-A0AAP4DUZ0-F1
#
_entry.id   AF-A0AAP4DUZ0-F1
#
_cell.length_a   1.000
_cell.length_b   1.000
_cell.length_c   1.000
_cell.angle_alpha   90.00
_cell.angle_beta   90.00
_cell.angle_gamma   90.00
#
_symmetry.space_group_name_H-M   'P 1'
#
loop_
_entity.id
_entity.type
_entity.pdbx_description
1 polymer ?
#
loop_
_entity_poly.entity_id
_entity_poly.type
_entity_poly.pdbx_seq_one_letter_code
_entity_poly.pdbx_strand_id
1 'polypeptide(L)'
;MNDNFNCPFCGSSFPLIDETYRYNVVSFDSINRGFHATEQTDALKVEMFKCPTCKETIARTLGIGSKYQGVVTNIYPQSLAKQFPDFIPQQIREDYEEAYSIVNLSPKASATLSRRALQGMIRDFHGIKKSRLVDEIDALEEIVTIPEKTVLDSIRNIGNVGAHTEKDINVILEIKPGEAENLLEVIEFFMNSWYIARHNVEVLFGKVNNTKQRLNEDKKKLK
;
A
#
# COMPACT_ATOMS: atom_id res chain seq x y z
N MET A 1 -27.80 5.62 -1.07
CA MET A 1 -26.48 5.91 -0.46
C MET A 1 -25.47 5.71 -1.59
N ASN A 2 -24.73 6.75 -1.97
CA ASN A 2 -23.75 6.63 -3.05
C ASN A 2 -22.49 6.01 -2.47
N ASP A 3 -22.36 4.69 -2.60
CA ASP A 3 -21.11 4.01 -2.31
C ASP A 3 -20.06 4.49 -3.31
N ASN A 4 -18.89 4.89 -2.80
CA ASN A 4 -17.75 5.34 -3.59
C ASN A 4 -16.66 4.27 -3.57
N PHE A 5 -15.88 4.19 -4.63
CA PHE A 5 -14.72 3.31 -4.76
C PHE A 5 -13.47 4.10 -5.09
N ASN A 6 -12.36 3.77 -4.42
CA ASN A 6 -11.06 4.39 -4.64
C ASN A 6 -10.24 3.55 -5.62
N CYS A 7 -9.84 4.15 -6.75
CA CYS A 7 -9.02 3.46 -7.73
C CYS A 7 -7.63 3.14 -7.16
N PRO A 8 -7.18 1.87 -7.16
CA PRO A 8 -5.84 1.51 -6.67
C PRO A 8 -4.72 2.02 -7.58
N PHE A 9 -5.00 2.32 -8.86
CA PHE A 9 -3.99 2.78 -9.82
C PHE A 9 -3.69 4.27 -9.73
N CYS A 10 -4.72 5.11 -9.58
CA CYS A 10 -4.56 6.57 -9.61
C CYS A 10 -5.12 7.29 -8.38
N GLY A 11 -5.64 6.56 -7.39
CA GLY A 11 -6.17 7.10 -6.14
C GLY A 11 -7.49 7.87 -6.25
N SER A 12 -8.06 8.05 -7.45
CA SER A 12 -9.30 8.82 -7.61
C SER A 12 -10.49 8.05 -7.04
N SER A 13 -11.35 8.75 -6.30
CA SER A 13 -12.63 8.23 -5.82
C SER A 13 -13.73 8.44 -6.87
N PHE A 14 -14.56 7.44 -7.12
CA PHE A 14 -15.68 7.53 -8.06
C PHE A 14 -16.91 6.75 -7.56
N PRO A 15 -18.13 7.18 -7.94
CA PRO A 15 -19.37 6.54 -7.48
C PRO A 15 -19.57 5.18 -8.15
N LEU A 16 -20.26 4.25 -7.48
CA LEU A 16 -20.68 2.97 -8.04
C LEU A 16 -21.99 3.15 -8.85
N ILE A 17 -21.85 3.33 -10.16
CA ILE A 17 -22.95 3.47 -11.14
C ILE A 17 -22.71 2.54 -12.34
N ASP A 18 -23.69 2.40 -13.24
CA ASP A 18 -23.65 1.44 -14.35
C ASP A 18 -22.44 1.61 -15.31
N GLU A 19 -21.90 2.83 -15.40
CA GLU A 19 -20.72 3.16 -16.18
C GLU A 19 -19.39 2.79 -15.50
N THR A 20 -19.37 2.72 -14.16
CA THR A 20 -18.14 2.59 -13.35
C THR A 20 -18.07 1.28 -12.59
N TYR A 21 -19.18 0.56 -12.45
CA TYR A 21 -19.28 -0.66 -11.64
C TYR A 21 -20.29 -1.63 -12.22
N ARG A 22 -19.89 -2.90 -12.32
CA ARG A 22 -20.75 -4.02 -12.70
C ARG A 22 -20.41 -5.22 -11.85
N TYR A 23 -21.38 -6.10 -11.62
CA TYR A 23 -21.12 -7.37 -10.97
C TYR A 23 -21.99 -8.47 -11.56
N ASN A 24 -21.55 -9.71 -11.38
CA ASN A 24 -22.36 -10.91 -11.56
C ASN A 24 -22.19 -11.80 -10.34
N VAL A 25 -23.23 -12.58 -10.01
CA VAL A 25 -23.15 -13.60 -8.97
C VAL A 25 -23.14 -14.95 -9.65
N VAL A 26 -22.14 -15.75 -9.32
CA VAL A 26 -21.95 -17.10 -9.85
C VAL A 26 -22.02 -18.07 -8.66
N SER A 27 -22.99 -18.96 -8.66
CA SER A 27 -23.04 -20.09 -7.74
C SER A 27 -22.94 -21.39 -8.56
N PHE A 28 -22.64 -22.49 -7.87
CA PHE A 28 -22.64 -23.81 -8.50
C PHE A 28 -23.99 -24.10 -9.19
N ASP A 29 -25.06 -23.64 -8.56
CA ASP A 29 -26.44 -23.87 -8.95
C ASP A 29 -26.99 -22.82 -9.93
N SER A 30 -26.29 -21.70 -10.15
CA SER A 30 -26.74 -20.63 -11.04
C SER A 30 -26.40 -20.87 -12.51
N ILE A 31 -25.68 -21.94 -12.85
CA ILE A 31 -25.38 -22.29 -14.24
C ILE A 31 -26.47 -23.25 -14.71
N ASN A 32 -27.27 -22.82 -15.71
CA ASN A 32 -28.30 -23.61 -16.40
C ASN A 32 -27.72 -24.86 -17.12
N ARG A 33 -27.15 -25.81 -16.38
CA ARG A 33 -26.81 -27.17 -16.80
C ARG A 33 -26.84 -28.11 -15.59
N GLY A 34 -28.01 -28.68 -15.33
CA GLY A 34 -28.15 -29.95 -14.62
C GLY A 34 -28.46 -29.85 -13.13
N PHE A 35 -29.67 -30.29 -12.81
CA PHE A 35 -30.25 -30.57 -11.49
C PHE A 35 -30.73 -29.40 -10.64
N HIS A 36 -31.96 -29.56 -10.16
CA HIS A 36 -32.74 -28.62 -9.38
C HIS A 36 -32.01 -28.25 -8.08
N ALA A 37 -31.62 -27.00 -7.97
CA ALA A 37 -31.08 -26.42 -6.75
C ALA A 37 -32.20 -25.92 -5.84
N THR A 38 -32.27 -26.47 -4.63
CA THR A 38 -33.27 -26.10 -3.61
C THR A 38 -32.67 -25.49 -2.35
N GLU A 39 -31.40 -25.09 -2.33
CA GLU A 39 -30.78 -24.50 -1.14
C GLU A 39 -30.04 -23.18 -1.43
N GLN A 40 -29.87 -22.37 -0.37
CA GLN A 40 -29.06 -21.15 -0.40
C GLN A 40 -27.62 -21.52 -0.73
N THR A 41 -27.25 -21.34 -1.99
CA THR A 41 -25.93 -21.76 -2.46
C THR A 41 -24.88 -20.74 -2.14
N ASP A 42 -23.78 -21.22 -1.57
CA ASP A 42 -22.52 -20.52 -1.61
C ASP A 42 -22.23 -20.02 -3.03
N ALA A 43 -21.87 -18.74 -3.14
CA ALA A 43 -21.72 -18.06 -4.41
C ALA A 43 -20.50 -17.13 -4.39
N LEU A 44 -20.06 -16.74 -5.57
CA LEU A 44 -19.02 -15.76 -5.79
C LEU A 44 -19.64 -14.56 -6.50
N LYS A 45 -19.61 -13.40 -5.86
CA LYS A 45 -19.91 -12.12 -6.50
C LYS A 45 -18.65 -11.64 -7.20
N VAL A 46 -18.63 -11.68 -8.52
CA VAL A 46 -17.57 -11.14 -9.36
C VAL A 46 -17.88 -9.68 -9.62
N GLU A 47 -17.06 -8.78 -9.09
CA GLU A 47 -17.18 -7.34 -9.25
C GLU A 47 -16.13 -6.82 -10.23
N MET A 48 -16.54 -5.92 -11.12
CA MET A 48 -15.67 -5.19 -12.02
C MET A 48 -15.91 -3.70 -11.90
N PHE A 49 -14.83 -2.92 -11.85
CA PHE A 49 -14.85 -1.47 -11.78
C PHE A 49 -14.10 -0.90 -12.98
N LYS A 50 -14.51 0.28 -13.43
CA LYS A 50 -13.82 1.03 -14.48
C LYS A 50 -13.55 2.44 -14.00
N CYS A 51 -12.28 2.78 -13.82
CA CYS A 51 -11.91 4.11 -13.35
C CYS A 51 -12.18 5.15 -14.44
N PRO A 52 -12.98 6.20 -14.18
CA PRO A 52 -13.21 7.25 -15.17
C PRO A 52 -11.98 8.12 -15.41
N THR A 53 -11.06 8.19 -14.44
CA THR A 53 -9.85 9.03 -14.46
C THR A 53 -8.74 8.41 -15.30
N CYS A 54 -8.23 7.24 -14.90
CA CYS A 54 -7.11 6.58 -15.57
C CYS A 54 -7.54 5.52 -16.60
N LYS A 55 -8.83 5.23 -16.72
CA LYS A 55 -9.41 4.21 -17.62
C LYS A 55 -9.04 2.76 -17.33
N GLU A 56 -8.25 2.51 -16.29
CA GLU A 56 -7.96 1.16 -15.82
C GLU A 56 -9.20 0.45 -15.28
N THR A 57 -9.19 -0.88 -15.42
CA THR A 57 -10.23 -1.76 -14.88
C THR A 57 -9.74 -2.45 -13.62
N ILE A 58 -10.64 -2.66 -12.65
CA ILE A 58 -10.39 -3.46 -11.45
C ILE A 58 -11.36 -4.65 -11.48
N ALA A 59 -10.90 -5.83 -11.08
CA ALA A 59 -11.74 -7.01 -10.92
C ALA A 59 -11.44 -7.71 -9.60
N ARG A 60 -12.48 -8.05 -8.84
CA ARG A 60 -12.37 -8.81 -7.57
C ARG A 60 -13.56 -9.74 -7.38
N THR A 61 -13.41 -10.72 -6.50
CA THR A 61 -14.49 -11.61 -6.08
C THR A 61 -14.79 -11.45 -4.60
N LEU A 62 -16.06 -11.49 -4.23
CA LEU A 62 -16.51 -11.64 -2.84
C LEU A 62 -17.26 -12.95 -2.67
N GLY A 63 -16.92 -13.68 -1.62
CA GLY A 63 -17.62 -14.87 -1.21
C GLY A 63 -18.95 -14.56 -0.52
N ILE A 64 -19.99 -15.27 -0.94
CA ILE A 64 -21.34 -15.25 -0.37
C ILE A 64 -21.64 -16.67 0.14
N GLY A 65 -22.37 -16.75 1.25
CA GLY A 65 -22.71 -18.02 1.90
C GLY A 65 -21.76 -18.37 3.04
N SER A 66 -21.97 -19.53 3.66
CA SER A 66 -21.21 -19.97 4.81
C SER A 66 -19.81 -20.47 4.43
N LYS A 67 -19.65 -21.04 3.24
CA LYS A 67 -18.38 -21.63 2.80
C LYS A 67 -17.36 -20.59 2.35
N TYR A 68 -17.82 -19.50 1.75
CA TYR A 68 -16.96 -18.41 1.26
C TYR A 68 -17.06 -17.15 2.13
N GLN A 69 -17.59 -17.26 3.35
CA GLN A 69 -17.81 -16.11 4.21
C GLN A 69 -16.51 -15.31 4.43
N GLY A 70 -16.53 -14.03 4.06
CA GLY A 70 -15.39 -13.12 4.23
C GLY A 70 -14.25 -13.32 3.22
N VAL A 71 -14.38 -14.22 2.24
CA VAL A 71 -13.35 -14.41 1.21
C VAL A 71 -13.43 -13.25 0.21
N VAL A 72 -12.35 -12.48 0.12
CA VAL A 72 -12.16 -11.47 -0.93
C VAL A 72 -10.90 -11.82 -1.72
N THR A 73 -10.98 -11.78 -3.04
CA THR A 73 -9.81 -12.03 -3.90
C THR A 73 -9.75 -10.99 -5.00
N ASN A 74 -8.63 -10.29 -5.09
CA ASN A 74 -8.38 -9.35 -6.18
C ASN A 74 -7.88 -10.15 -7.40
N ILE A 75 -8.61 -10.08 -8.50
CA ILE A 75 -8.20 -10.66 -9.78
C ILE A 75 -7.23 -9.70 -10.48
N TYR A 76 -7.56 -8.40 -10.48
CA TYR A 76 -6.72 -7.37 -11.07
C TYR A 76 -7.01 -5.97 -10.46
N PRO A 77 -6.00 -5.19 -10.06
CA PRO A 77 -4.61 -5.62 -9.91
C PRO A 77 -4.53 -6.67 -8.79
N GLN A 78 -3.60 -7.64 -8.92
CA GLN A 78 -3.42 -8.67 -7.89
C GLN A 78 -2.90 -8.07 -6.57
N SER A 79 -2.15 -6.98 -6.68
CA SER A 79 -1.63 -6.19 -5.58
C SER A 79 -2.32 -4.83 -5.56
N LEU A 80 -2.71 -4.35 -4.39
CA LEU A 80 -3.23 -2.99 -4.21
C LEU A 80 -2.10 -1.96 -4.05
N ALA A 81 -0.84 -2.37 -4.24
CA ALA A 81 0.32 -1.49 -4.14
C ALA A 81 0.22 -0.31 -5.11
N LYS A 82 0.21 0.90 -4.55
CA LYS A 82 0.45 2.13 -5.33
C LYS A 82 1.80 2.07 -6.03
N GLN A 83 1.86 2.58 -7.24
CA GLN A 83 3.11 2.67 -7.98
C GLN A 83 3.87 3.94 -7.57
N PHE A 84 5.10 3.77 -7.09
CA PHE A 84 5.95 4.86 -6.62
C PHE A 84 7.01 5.24 -7.67
N PRO A 85 7.37 6.53 -7.83
CA PRO A 85 8.34 6.98 -8.83
C PRO A 85 9.75 6.38 -8.66
N ASP A 86 10.52 6.33 -9.75
CA ASP A 86 11.85 5.70 -9.78
C ASP A 86 12.93 6.40 -8.96
N PHE A 87 12.69 7.63 -8.48
CA PHE A 87 13.61 8.30 -7.55
C PHE A 87 13.55 7.72 -6.13
N ILE A 88 12.56 6.87 -5.83
CA ILE A 88 12.56 6.02 -4.63
C ILE A 88 13.36 4.76 -4.98
N PRO A 89 14.35 4.36 -4.15
CA PRO A 89 15.19 3.20 -4.42
C PRO A 89 14.39 1.95 -4.79
N GLN A 90 14.84 1.25 -5.85
CA GLN A 90 14.17 0.07 -6.39
C GLN A 90 13.86 -0.99 -5.32
N GLN A 91 14.84 -1.30 -4.46
CA GLN A 91 14.66 -2.28 -3.38
C GLN A 91 13.47 -1.94 -2.47
N ILE A 92 13.26 -0.67 -2.13
CA ILE A 92 12.16 -0.24 -1.26
C ILE A 92 10.82 -0.46 -1.96
N ARG A 93 10.74 -0.11 -3.26
CA ARG A 93 9.53 -0.29 -4.07
C ARG A 93 9.19 -1.77 -4.26
N GLU A 94 10.18 -2.61 -4.57
CA GLU A 94 10.00 -4.06 -4.72
C GLU A 94 9.54 -4.70 -3.41
N ASP A 95 10.17 -4.39 -2.28
CA ASP A 95 9.77 -4.90 -0.96
C ASP A 95 8.32 -4.55 -0.65
N TYR A 96 7.93 -3.30 -0.94
CA TYR A 96 6.59 -2.80 -0.71
C TYR A 96 5.55 -3.45 -1.64
N GLU A 97 5.85 -3.59 -2.93
CA GLU A 97 4.98 -4.22 -3.92
C GLU A 97 4.78 -5.72 -3.65
N GLU A 98 5.87 -6.42 -3.30
CA GLU A 98 5.86 -7.82 -2.91
C GLU A 98 5.02 -8.01 -1.64
N ALA A 99 5.21 -7.15 -0.63
CA ALA A 99 4.45 -7.21 0.61
C ALA A 99 2.94 -7.12 0.38
N TYR A 100 2.48 -6.16 -0.43
CA TYR A 100 1.07 -6.06 -0.81
C TYR A 100 0.56 -7.30 -1.56
N SER A 101 1.39 -7.92 -2.41
CA SER A 101 0.99 -9.10 -3.18
C SER A 101 0.74 -10.33 -2.30
N ILE A 102 1.37 -10.39 -1.12
CA ILE A 102 1.26 -11.53 -0.21
C ILE A 102 0.53 -11.18 1.10
N VAL A 103 0.00 -9.97 1.27
CA VAL A 103 -0.60 -9.52 2.54
C VAL A 103 -1.74 -10.44 3.02
N ASN A 104 -2.54 -10.96 2.10
CA ASN A 104 -3.63 -11.89 2.41
C ASN A 104 -3.17 -13.36 2.47
N LEU A 105 -2.04 -13.71 1.84
CA LEU A 105 -1.50 -15.07 1.79
C LEU A 105 -0.61 -15.38 2.99
N SER A 106 0.20 -14.41 3.39
CA SER A 106 1.10 -14.47 4.53
C SER A 106 1.28 -13.06 5.12
N PRO A 107 0.36 -12.63 6.01
CA PRO A 107 0.47 -11.34 6.70
C PRO A 107 1.82 -11.18 7.42
N LYS A 108 2.38 -12.28 7.93
CA LYS A 108 3.71 -12.33 8.55
C LYS A 108 4.84 -12.03 7.57
N ALA A 109 4.81 -12.62 6.37
CA ALA A 109 5.81 -12.32 5.35
C ALA A 109 5.67 -10.88 4.85
N SER A 110 4.44 -10.40 4.66
CA SER A 110 4.16 -8.99 4.35
C SER A 110 4.76 -8.06 5.40
N ALA A 111 4.51 -8.29 6.69
CA ALA A 111 5.08 -7.48 7.77
C ALA A 111 6.63 -7.49 7.79
N THR A 112 7.23 -8.62 7.41
CA THR A 112 8.70 -8.75 7.30
C THR A 112 9.24 -7.89 6.15
N LEU A 113 8.57 -7.91 5.00
CA LEU A 113 8.93 -7.08 3.84
C LEU A 113 8.70 -5.59 4.14
N SER A 114 7.60 -5.21 4.80
CA SER A 114 7.36 -3.83 5.23
C SER A 114 8.50 -3.31 6.12
N ARG A 115 9.06 -4.15 7.01
CA ARG A 115 10.23 -3.79 7.82
C ARG A 115 11.50 -3.62 7.00
N ARG A 116 11.71 -4.49 6.01
CA ARG A 116 12.86 -4.40 5.09
C ARG A 116 12.78 -3.09 4.27
N ALA A 117 11.60 -2.74 3.77
CA ALA A 117 11.32 -1.48 3.10
C ALA A 117 11.62 -0.28 4.02
N LEU A 118 11.06 -0.25 5.24
CA LEU A 118 11.32 0.82 6.21
C LEU A 118 12.81 0.96 6.50
N GLN A 119 13.52 -0.15 6.72
CA GLN A 119 14.95 -0.14 6.98
C GLN A 119 15.73 0.48 5.82
N GLY A 120 15.37 0.10 4.58
CA GLY A 120 15.92 0.68 3.37
C GLY A 120 15.71 2.20 3.32
N MET A 121 14.49 2.65 3.63
CA MET A 121 14.15 4.07 3.65
C MET A 121 14.95 4.86 4.68
N ILE A 122 15.12 4.33 5.90
CA ILE A 122 15.90 5.00 6.96
C ILE A 122 17.36 5.17 6.53
N ARG A 123 17.94 4.12 5.94
CA ARG A 123 19.34 4.10 5.50
C ARG A 123 19.59 5.01 4.31
N ASP A 124 18.66 5.04 3.37
CA ASP A 124 18.78 5.81 2.14
C ASP A 124 18.44 7.30 2.36
N PHE A 125 17.31 7.58 2.99
CA PHE A 125 16.83 8.94 3.16
C PHE A 125 17.53 9.71 4.29
N HIS A 126 17.72 9.06 5.45
CA HIS A 126 18.34 9.70 6.62
C HIS A 126 19.84 9.39 6.76
N GLY A 127 20.38 8.45 5.98
CA GLY A 127 21.79 8.06 6.08
C GLY A 127 22.13 7.29 7.36
N ILE A 128 21.13 6.86 8.13
CA ILE A 128 21.31 6.16 9.41
C ILE A 128 21.54 4.67 9.13
N LYS A 129 22.74 4.19 9.43
CA LYS A 129 23.11 2.77 9.26
C LYS A 129 23.55 2.20 10.60
N LYS A 130 22.79 1.24 11.13
CA LYS A 130 23.14 0.48 12.35
C LYS A 130 22.94 -1.01 12.09
N SER A 131 23.32 -1.82 13.09
CA SER A 131 23.25 -3.28 13.00
C SER A 131 21.80 -3.78 12.94
N ARG A 132 20.91 -3.20 13.77
CA ARG A 132 19.52 -3.64 13.89
C ARG A 132 18.57 -2.49 13.57
N LEU A 133 17.39 -2.82 13.02
CA LEU A 133 16.33 -1.84 12.74
C LEU A 133 15.92 -1.05 14.00
N VAL A 134 15.92 -1.69 15.18
CA VAL A 134 15.63 -0.98 16.45
C VAL A 134 16.62 0.16 16.69
N ASP A 135 17.91 -0.09 16.48
CA ASP A 135 18.95 0.93 16.70
C ASP A 135 18.85 2.06 15.67
N GLU A 136 18.29 1.78 14.49
CA GLU A 136 18.05 2.78 13.44
C GLU A 136 16.81 3.61 13.74
N ILE A 137 15.74 3.00 14.27
CA ILE A 137 14.53 3.70 14.72
C ILE A 137 14.85 4.59 15.93
N ASP A 138 15.61 4.09 16.90
CA ASP A 138 16.01 4.89 18.08
C ASP A 138 16.84 6.12 17.66
N ALA A 139 17.59 6.03 16.56
CA ALA A 139 18.35 7.17 16.03
C ALA A 139 17.47 8.19 15.26
N LEU A 140 16.22 7.85 14.93
CA LEU A 140 15.27 8.77 14.29
C LEU A 140 14.52 9.66 15.29
N GLU A 141 14.60 9.36 16.60
CA GLU A 141 13.79 10.03 17.63
C GLU A 141 13.88 11.55 17.62
N GLU A 142 15.06 12.10 17.26
CA GLU A 142 15.31 13.54 17.20
C GLU A 142 14.92 14.17 15.84
N ILE A 143 14.50 13.35 14.87
CA ILE A 143 14.23 13.75 13.48
C ILE A 143 12.72 13.70 13.18
N VAL A 144 12.02 12.70 13.72
CA VAL A 144 10.61 12.45 13.44
C VAL A 144 9.70 13.05 14.52
N THR A 145 8.42 13.22 14.19
CA THR A 145 7.42 13.69 15.16
C THR A 145 7.06 12.60 16.17
N ILE A 146 6.49 13.00 17.33
CA ILE A 146 6.04 12.06 18.38
C ILE A 146 5.04 11.00 17.84
N PRO A 147 4.04 11.37 17.00
CA PRO A 147 3.14 10.38 16.40
C PRO A 147 3.87 9.40 15.48
N GLU A 148 4.79 9.87 14.64
CA GLU A 148 5.59 9.02 13.75
C GLU A 148 6.47 8.06 14.56
N LYS A 149 7.10 8.55 15.64
CA LYS A 149 7.86 7.72 16.58
C LYS A 149 7.01 6.57 17.14
N THR A 150 5.79 6.86 17.60
CA THR A 150 4.86 5.87 18.16
C THR A 150 4.54 4.76 17.16
N VAL A 151 4.36 5.14 15.89
CA VAL A 151 4.09 4.20 14.80
C VAL A 151 5.33 3.37 14.47
N LEU A 152 6.52 3.99 14.41
CA LEU A 152 7.79 3.28 14.18
C LEU A 152 8.09 2.26 15.31
N ASP A 153 7.84 2.63 16.57
CA ASP A 153 7.93 1.74 17.72
C ASP A 153 6.95 0.56 17.62
N SER A 154 5.77 0.79 17.05
CA SER A 154 4.80 -0.28 16.80
C SER A 154 5.30 -1.25 15.73
N ILE A 155 5.90 -0.76 14.65
CA ILE A 155 6.53 -1.59 13.59
C ILE A 155 7.70 -2.41 14.15
N ARG A 156 8.50 -1.82 15.06
CA ARG A 156 9.56 -2.52 15.80
C ARG A 156 9.00 -3.74 16.55
N ASN A 157 7.87 -3.59 17.21
CA ASN A 157 7.28 -4.67 18.00
C ASN A 157 6.64 -5.76 17.13
N ILE A 158 6.00 -5.38 16.01
CA ILE A 158 5.26 -6.33 15.16
C ILE A 158 6.19 -7.33 14.45
N GLY A 159 7.35 -6.92 13.92
CA GLY A 159 8.22 -7.89 13.25
C GLY A 159 9.24 -8.60 14.12
N ASN A 160 9.14 -8.50 15.45
CA ASN A 160 9.73 -9.53 16.32
C ASN A 160 8.88 -10.82 16.29
N VAL A 161 7.65 -10.73 15.77
CA VAL A 161 6.77 -11.85 15.48
C VAL A 161 7.21 -12.51 14.18
N GLY A 162 8.25 -13.34 14.23
CA GLY A 162 8.46 -14.22 13.10
C GLY A 162 9.74 -15.01 12.97
N ALA A 163 10.82 -14.62 13.64
CA ALA A 163 12.13 -15.19 13.35
C ALA A 163 13.04 -15.41 14.58
N HIS A 164 12.55 -15.23 15.81
CA HIS A 164 13.38 -15.45 17.00
C HIS A 164 12.87 -16.61 17.86
N THR A 165 13.66 -17.69 17.85
CA THR A 165 13.67 -18.75 18.86
C THR A 165 14.75 -18.40 19.90
N GLU A 166 14.70 -17.24 20.55
CA GLU A 166 15.57 -16.99 21.71
C GLU A 166 14.82 -16.33 22.86
N LYS A 167 14.89 -17.05 23.99
CA LYS A 167 14.60 -16.75 25.39
C LYS A 167 13.81 -15.47 25.69
N ASP A 168 12.63 -15.71 26.24
CA ASP A 168 11.67 -14.81 26.87
C ASP A 168 10.61 -14.22 25.93
N ILE A 169 9.39 -14.72 26.16
CA ILE A 169 8.10 -14.41 25.55
C ILE A 169 7.77 -15.29 24.31
N ASN A 170 7.37 -16.53 24.60
CA ASN A 170 6.64 -17.41 23.68
C ASN A 170 5.22 -16.88 23.41
N VAL A 171 5.10 -15.72 22.77
CA VAL A 171 3.82 -15.25 22.22
C VAL A 171 4.01 -15.07 20.74
N ILE A 172 3.68 -16.12 19.98
CA ILE A 172 3.49 -16.03 18.53
C ILE A 172 2.19 -15.24 18.36
N LEU A 173 2.28 -13.92 18.31
CA LEU A 173 1.13 -13.08 17.99
C LEU A 173 0.78 -13.32 16.51
N GLU A 174 -0.39 -13.87 16.23
CA GLU A 174 -0.84 -14.02 14.86
C GLU A 174 -1.11 -12.62 14.26
N ILE A 175 -0.40 -12.24 13.20
CA ILE A 175 -0.65 -10.99 12.48
C ILE A 175 -1.81 -11.24 11.53
N LYS A 176 -2.87 -10.45 11.65
CA LYS A 176 -4.03 -10.53 10.73
C LYS A 176 -3.73 -9.77 9.42
N PRO A 177 -4.37 -10.14 8.29
CA PRO A 177 -4.20 -9.41 7.04
C PRO A 177 -4.40 -7.90 7.17
N GLY A 178 -5.46 -7.45 7.85
CA GLY A 178 -5.72 -6.03 8.07
C GLY A 178 -4.65 -5.32 8.93
N GLU A 179 -3.97 -6.03 9.84
CA GLU A 179 -2.86 -5.46 10.61
C GLU A 179 -1.62 -5.31 9.74
N ALA A 180 -1.34 -6.26 8.84
CA ALA A 180 -0.26 -6.16 7.87
C ALA A 180 -0.54 -5.08 6.81
N GLU A 181 -1.80 -4.89 6.40
CA GLU A 181 -2.23 -3.78 5.53
C GLU A 181 -1.95 -2.43 6.19
N ASN A 182 -2.26 -2.27 7.49
CA ASN A 182 -1.92 -1.03 8.23
C ASN A 182 -0.42 -0.73 8.21
N LEU A 183 0.45 -1.75 8.26
CA LEU A 183 1.90 -1.52 8.14
C LEU A 183 2.25 -0.98 6.76
N LEU A 184 1.64 -1.51 5.71
CA LEU A 184 1.87 -1.04 4.34
C LEU A 184 1.41 0.41 4.16
N GLU A 185 0.27 0.80 4.73
CA GLU A 185 -0.19 2.19 4.75
C GLU A 185 0.83 3.13 5.43
N VAL A 186 1.51 2.67 6.48
CA VAL A 186 2.59 3.43 7.11
C VAL A 186 3.81 3.56 6.18
N ILE A 187 4.16 2.50 5.45
CA ILE A 187 5.25 2.56 4.46
C ILE A 187 4.90 3.55 3.34
N GLU A 188 3.66 3.54 2.86
CA GLU A 188 3.16 4.55 1.91
C GLU A 188 3.25 5.97 2.48
N PHE A 189 2.87 6.18 3.74
CA PHE A 189 2.97 7.47 4.40
C PHE A 189 4.41 7.98 4.40
N PHE A 190 5.38 7.17 4.83
CA PHE A 190 6.78 7.59 4.85
C PHE A 190 7.37 7.78 3.45
N MET A 191 6.96 6.99 2.45
CA MET A 191 7.40 7.23 1.06
C MET A 191 6.92 8.60 0.56
N ASN A 192 5.68 8.98 0.90
CA ASN A 192 5.17 10.31 0.58
C ASN A 192 5.89 11.42 1.36
N SER A 193 6.03 11.26 2.67
CA SER A 193 6.59 12.30 3.55
C SER A 193 8.09 12.51 3.36
N TRP A 194 8.85 11.46 3.09
CA TRP A 194 10.30 11.55 2.92
C TRP A 194 10.65 11.86 1.46
N TYR A 195 10.22 11.02 0.52
CA TYR A 195 10.68 11.12 -0.87
C TYR A 195 9.85 12.09 -1.71
N ILE A 196 8.53 11.90 -1.77
CA ILE A 196 7.67 12.70 -2.65
C ILE A 196 7.67 14.17 -2.22
N ALA A 197 7.54 14.45 -0.92
CA ALA A 197 7.57 15.81 -0.40
C ALA A 197 8.90 16.51 -0.70
N ARG A 198 10.05 15.85 -0.47
CA ARG A 198 11.37 16.39 -0.80
C ARG A 198 11.49 16.71 -2.29
N HIS A 199 11.12 15.77 -3.16
CA HIS A 199 11.19 15.97 -4.60
C HIS A 199 10.32 17.16 -5.06
N ASN A 200 9.10 17.28 -4.53
CA ASN A 200 8.20 18.39 -4.84
C ASN A 200 8.80 19.75 -4.44
N VAL A 201 9.46 19.81 -3.27
CA VAL A 201 10.17 21.01 -2.81
C VAL A 201 11.33 21.36 -3.73
N GLU A 202 12.17 20.38 -4.09
CA GLU A 202 13.31 20.57 -5.00
C GLU A 202 12.86 21.09 -6.37
N VAL A 203 11.80 20.50 -6.94
CA VAL A 203 11.21 20.94 -8.22
C VAL A 203 10.68 22.37 -8.11
N LEU A 204 9.96 22.70 -7.03
CA LEU A 204 9.40 24.04 -6.84
C LEU A 204 10.51 25.09 -6.71
N PHE A 205 11.52 24.82 -5.88
CA PHE A 205 12.63 25.75 -5.66
C PHE A 205 13.49 25.90 -6.91
N GLY A 206 13.70 24.83 -7.67
CA GLY A 206 14.34 24.86 -8.97
C GLY A 206 13.64 25.80 -9.95
N LYS A 207 12.29 25.75 -10.03
CA LYS A 207 11.49 26.65 -10.87
C LYS A 207 11.67 28.12 -10.49
N VAL A 208 11.67 28.43 -9.19
CA VAL A 208 11.86 29.80 -8.70
C VAL A 208 13.27 30.31 -9.01
N ASN A 209 14.29 29.48 -8.80
CA ASN A 209 15.69 29.82 -9.11
C ASN A 209 15.91 30.06 -10.60
N ASN A 210 15.34 29.22 -11.47
CA ASN A 210 15.40 29.40 -12.92
C ASN A 210 14.70 30.70 -13.36
N THR A 211 13.57 31.03 -12.73
CA THR A 211 12.87 32.29 -12.98
C THR A 211 13.74 33.50 -12.61
N LYS A 212 14.41 33.45 -11.45
CA LYS A 212 15.33 34.50 -11.01
C LYS A 212 16.52 34.67 -11.97
N GLN A 213 17.09 33.56 -12.46
CA GLN A 213 18.19 33.58 -13.43
C GLN A 213 17.76 34.23 -14.74
N ARG A 214 16.62 33.81 -15.31
CA ARG A 214 16.05 34.40 -16.53
C ARG A 214 15.83 35.91 -16.40
N LEU A 215 15.22 36.35 -15.28
CA LEU A 215 15.01 37.79 -15.02
C LEU A 215 16.32 38.58 -14.92
N ASN A 216 17.38 37.98 -14.37
CA ASN A 216 18.69 38.62 -14.31
C ASN A 216 19.36 38.71 -15.68
N GLU A 217 19.20 37.70 -16.53
CA GLU A 217 19.69 37.72 -17.92
C GLU A 217 18.96 38.76 -18.76
N ASP A 218 17.63 38.84 -18.64
CA ASP A 218 16.81 39.84 -19.35
C ASP A 218 17.24 41.27 -18.93
N LYS A 219 17.51 41.51 -17.64
CA LYS A 219 18.04 42.79 -17.14
C LYS A 219 19.44 43.13 -17.69
N LYS A 220 20.28 42.13 -17.97
CA LYS A 220 21.60 42.35 -18.57
C LYS A 220 21.52 42.70 -20.06
N LYS A 221 20.50 42.20 -20.78
CA LYS A 221 20.27 42.51 -22.22
C LYS A 221 19.69 43.90 -22.46
N LEU A 222 19.06 44.49 -21.44
CA LEU A 222 18.46 45.83 -21.48
C LEU A 222 19.45 46.95 -21.10
N LYS A 223 20.68 46.61 -20.72
CA LYS A 223 21.78 47.54 -20.43
C LYS A 223 22.82 47.46 -21.53
#